data_AF-A0A8S0H5X7-F1
#
_entry.id   AF-A0A8S0H5X7-F1
#
_cell.length_a   1.000
_cell.length_b   1.000
_cell.length_c   1.000
_cell.angle_alpha   90.00
_cell.angle_beta   90.00
_cell.angle_gamma   90.00
#
_symmetry.space_group_name_H-M   'P 1'
#
loop_
_entity.id
_entity.type
_entity.pdbx_description
1 polymer ?
#
loop_
_entity_poly.entity_id
_entity_poly.type
_entity_poly.pdbx_seq_one_letter_code
_entity_poly.pdbx_strand_id
1 'polypeptide(L)'
;MRSLLESEEVRRIILAFFQADKPVAAVCHGPLALARCIDPASGRSVLHGRKVTALLAGPMELAAWLVTAPWLGRYYRTYDHSVEQEIKAALASPADFLPGPWLPRRDSAQHPERGFVVRDRNLLTARWPGDCHRFANEWASLLQKARDAQPQAQQAER
;
A
#
# COMPACT_ATOMS: atom_id res chain seq x y z
N MET A 1 8.72 1.67 -12.04
CA MET A 1 8.50 1.52 -10.58
C MET A 1 9.76 1.77 -9.76
N ARG A 2 10.91 1.20 -10.15
CA ARG A 2 12.18 1.30 -9.41
C ARG A 2 12.56 2.73 -8.98
N SER A 3 12.49 3.71 -9.89
CA SER A 3 12.79 5.11 -9.60
C SER A 3 11.94 5.71 -8.47
N LEU A 4 10.66 5.32 -8.35
CA LEU A 4 9.81 5.75 -7.25
C LEU A 4 10.20 5.05 -5.93
N LEU A 5 10.44 3.74 -5.98
CA LEU A 5 10.69 2.91 -4.79
C LEU A 5 12.07 3.14 -4.15
N GLU A 6 13.01 3.72 -4.90
CA GLU A 6 14.38 4.03 -4.46
C GLU A 6 14.58 5.53 -4.17
N SER A 7 13.60 6.39 -4.51
CA SER A 7 13.72 7.84 -4.31
C SER A 7 13.75 8.22 -2.83
N GLU A 8 14.72 9.07 -2.47
CA GLU A 8 14.82 9.68 -1.15
C GLU A 8 13.73 10.73 -0.93
N GLU A 9 13.36 11.48 -1.97
CA GLU A 9 12.30 12.48 -1.93
C GLU A 9 10.95 11.84 -1.62
N VAL A 10 10.65 10.70 -2.25
CA VAL A 10 9.45 9.91 -1.94
C VAL A 10 9.45 9.47 -0.48
N ARG A 11 10.58 8.94 0.02
CA ARG A 11 10.71 8.54 1.43
C ARG A 11 10.54 9.72 2.39
N ARG A 12 11.07 10.89 2.06
CA ARG A 12 10.89 12.13 2.85
C ARG A 12 9.44 12.56 2.92
N ILE A 13 8.71 12.49 1.80
CA ILE A 13 7.27 12.82 1.75
C ILE A 13 6.46 11.80 2.57
N ILE A 14 6.75 10.51 2.41
CA ILE A 14 6.08 9.45 3.20
C ILE A 14 6.28 9.71 4.68
N LEU A 15 7.52 9.90 5.13
CA LEU A 15 7.84 10.12 6.54
C LEU A 15 7.08 11.34 7.09
N ALA A 16 7.07 12.46 6.36
CA ALA A 16 6.34 13.66 6.76
C ALA A 16 4.83 13.42 6.90
N PHE A 17 4.23 12.60 6.04
CA PHE A 17 2.81 12.25 6.14
C PHE A 17 2.52 11.36 7.35
N PHE A 18 3.36 10.37 7.62
CA PHE A 18 3.21 9.51 8.80
C PHE A 18 3.40 10.30 10.11
N GLN A 19 4.41 11.18 10.18
CA GLN A 19 4.65 12.04 11.35
C GLN A 19 3.51 13.03 11.61
N ALA A 20 2.87 13.53 10.56
CA ALA A 20 1.72 14.42 10.65
C ALA A 20 0.37 13.67 10.81
N ASP A 21 0.41 12.34 11.02
CA ASP A 21 -0.76 11.45 11.08
C ASP A 21 -1.75 11.63 9.92
N LYS A 22 -1.25 11.99 8.73
CA LYS A 22 -2.08 12.21 7.54
C LYS A 22 -2.50 10.88 6.92
N PRO A 23 -3.66 10.83 6.24
CA PRO A 23 -4.04 9.68 5.43
C PRO A 23 -2.94 9.30 4.42
N VAL A 24 -2.62 8.02 4.32
CA VAL A 24 -1.71 7.44 3.33
C VAL A 24 -2.36 6.21 2.70
N ALA A 25 -2.20 6.03 1.39
CA ALA A 25 -2.67 4.84 0.71
C ALA A 25 -1.67 4.32 -0.32
N ALA A 26 -1.59 2.99 -0.46
CA ALA A 26 -0.70 2.33 -1.40
C ALA A 26 -1.28 1.02 -1.93
N VAL A 27 -0.98 0.67 -3.19
CA VAL A 27 -1.50 -0.54 -3.84
C VAL A 27 -0.40 -1.27 -4.61
N CYS A 28 -0.53 -2.60 -4.74
CA CYS A 28 0.36 -3.42 -5.56
C CYS A 28 1.81 -3.39 -5.05
N HIS A 29 2.73 -2.76 -5.78
CA HIS A 29 4.12 -2.56 -5.37
C HIS A 29 4.32 -1.30 -4.52
N GLY A 30 3.34 -0.39 -4.50
CA GLY A 30 3.41 0.86 -3.75
C GLY A 30 3.75 0.69 -2.25
N PRO A 31 3.22 -0.33 -1.54
CA PRO A 31 3.58 -0.58 -0.15
C PRO A 31 5.09 -0.78 0.10
N LEU A 32 5.89 -1.16 -0.90
CA LEU A 32 7.35 -1.26 -0.74
C LEU A 32 8.00 0.09 -0.41
N ALA A 33 7.49 1.19 -0.98
CA ALA A 33 8.00 2.52 -0.65
C ALA A 33 7.77 2.85 0.83
N LEU A 34 6.65 2.38 1.39
CA LEU A 34 6.34 2.52 2.81
C LEU A 34 7.25 1.61 3.64
N ALA A 35 7.42 0.34 3.27
CA ALA A 35 8.29 -0.59 3.99
C ALA A 35 9.74 -0.09 4.09
N ARG A 36 10.26 0.49 3.01
CA ARG A 36 11.62 1.05 2.92
C ARG A 36 11.77 2.44 3.56
N CYS A 37 10.67 3.09 3.93
CA CYS A 37 10.72 4.36 4.64
C CYS A 37 10.99 4.07 6.12
N ILE A 38 12.21 4.33 6.57
CA ILE A 38 12.64 4.18 7.96
C ILE A 38 12.47 5.51 8.68
N ASP A 39 11.79 5.49 9.82
CA ASP A 39 11.72 6.61 10.73
C ASP A 39 13.03 6.69 11.54
N PRO A 40 13.82 7.78 11.41
CA PRO A 40 15.09 7.93 12.13
C PRO A 40 14.94 7.93 13.65
N ALA A 41 13.78 8.34 14.17
CA ALA A 41 13.56 8.42 15.62
C ALA A 41 13.43 7.02 16.25
N SER A 42 12.81 6.08 15.54
CA SER A 42 12.60 4.71 16.02
C SER A 42 13.56 3.69 15.41
N GLY A 43 14.26 4.03 14.32
CA GLY A 43 15.11 3.13 13.55
C GLY A 43 14.33 2.02 12.84
N ARG A 44 13.01 2.17 12.70
CA ARG A 44 12.09 1.15 12.17
C ARG A 44 11.33 1.67 10.96
N SER A 45 10.83 0.74 10.15
CA SER A 45 9.92 1.07 9.05
C SER A 45 8.68 1.80 9.58
N VAL A 46 8.13 2.74 8.80
CA VAL A 46 6.81 3.34 9.09
C VAL A 46 5.66 2.33 9.08
N LEU A 47 5.88 1.11 8.53
CA LEU A 47 4.95 -0.01 8.62
C LEU A 47 5.10 -0.84 9.90
N HIS A 48 6.11 -0.60 10.72
CA HIS A 48 6.30 -1.35 11.96
C HIS A 48 5.11 -1.12 12.90
N GLY A 49 4.42 -2.21 13.29
CA GLY A 49 3.20 -2.16 14.09
C GLY A 49 1.96 -1.72 13.31
N ARG A 50 1.99 -1.78 11.97
CA ARG A 50 0.82 -1.57 11.10
C ARG A 50 0.33 -2.90 10.54
N LYS A 51 -0.98 -2.99 10.30
CA LYS A 51 -1.56 -4.09 9.51
C LYS A 51 -1.71 -3.66 8.07
N VAL A 52 -1.25 -4.49 7.13
CA VAL A 52 -1.22 -4.16 5.71
C VAL A 52 -1.53 -5.36 4.83
N THR A 53 -1.84 -5.09 3.58
CA THR A 53 -1.75 -6.05 2.48
C THR A 53 -0.89 -5.48 1.37
N ALA A 54 -0.36 -6.34 0.48
CA ALA A 54 0.34 -5.91 -0.72
C ALA A 54 0.22 -6.98 -1.81
N LEU A 55 0.94 -6.82 -2.91
CA LEU A 55 1.01 -7.83 -3.97
C LEU A 55 1.48 -9.18 -3.39
N LEU A 56 0.70 -10.23 -3.63
CA LEU A 56 1.00 -11.58 -3.15
C LEU A 56 2.08 -12.24 -4.00
N ALA A 57 3.05 -12.88 -3.34
CA ALA A 57 4.20 -13.47 -4.04
C ALA A 57 3.79 -14.56 -5.03
N GLY A 58 2.92 -15.49 -4.62
CA GLY A 58 2.53 -16.65 -5.41
C GLY A 58 1.49 -16.32 -6.51
N PRO A 59 0.22 -16.10 -6.14
CA PRO A 59 -0.88 -16.06 -7.10
C PRO A 59 -0.91 -14.79 -7.97
N MET A 60 -0.12 -13.76 -7.63
CA MET A 60 -0.12 -12.49 -8.34
C MET A 60 1.24 -12.19 -8.97
N GLU A 61 2.29 -12.02 -8.16
CA GLU A 61 3.60 -11.59 -8.66
C GLU A 61 4.27 -12.67 -9.52
N LEU A 62 4.48 -13.87 -8.96
CA LEU A 62 5.13 -14.97 -9.67
C LEU A 62 4.30 -15.45 -10.86
N ALA A 63 2.98 -15.57 -10.70
CA ALA A 63 2.08 -15.96 -11.77
C ALA A 63 2.14 -14.96 -12.95
N ALA A 64 2.06 -13.66 -12.66
CA ALA A 64 2.17 -12.63 -13.70
C ALA A 64 3.53 -12.67 -14.40
N TRP A 65 4.62 -12.83 -13.64
CA TRP A 65 5.95 -12.94 -14.20
C TRP A 65 6.09 -14.18 -15.10
N LEU A 66 5.67 -15.37 -14.65
CA LEU A 66 5.76 -16.61 -15.44
C LEU A 66 5.03 -16.49 -16.78
N VAL A 67 3.85 -15.86 -16.80
CA VAL A 67 3.06 -15.66 -18.01
C VAL A 67 3.65 -14.59 -18.94
N THR A 68 4.48 -13.68 -18.44
CA THR A 68 4.97 -12.52 -19.23
C THR A 68 6.46 -12.57 -19.54
N ALA A 69 7.24 -13.38 -18.82
CA ALA A 69 8.68 -13.47 -18.94
C ALA A 69 9.18 -13.77 -20.37
N PRO A 70 8.52 -14.61 -21.20
CA PRO A 70 8.98 -14.83 -22.57
C PRO A 70 9.02 -13.56 -23.44
N TRP A 71 8.17 -12.57 -23.14
CA TRP A 71 8.08 -11.32 -23.91
C TRP A 71 8.70 -10.12 -23.20
N LEU A 72 8.59 -10.07 -21.87
CA LEU A 72 8.92 -8.90 -21.05
C LEU A 72 10.08 -9.16 -20.09
N GLY A 73 10.68 -10.35 -20.13
CA GLY A 73 11.82 -10.73 -19.30
C GLY A 73 11.52 -10.55 -17.80
N ARG A 74 12.19 -9.57 -17.19
CA ARG A 74 12.07 -9.26 -15.75
C ARG A 74 11.16 -8.07 -15.46
N TYR A 75 10.43 -7.53 -16.43
CA TYR A 75 9.62 -6.33 -16.25
C TYR A 75 8.68 -6.39 -15.03
N TYR A 76 7.96 -7.50 -14.85
CA TYR A 76 7.05 -7.72 -13.72
C TYR A 76 7.72 -8.25 -12.46
N ARG A 77 9.04 -8.47 -12.48
CA ARG A 77 9.84 -8.91 -11.34
C ARG A 77 10.91 -7.86 -11.04
N THR A 78 10.47 -6.78 -10.38
CA THR A 78 11.26 -5.57 -10.14
C THR A 78 12.52 -5.85 -9.31
N TYR A 79 12.43 -6.73 -8.31
CA TYR A 79 13.51 -7.12 -7.39
C TYR A 79 13.65 -8.64 -7.33
N ASP A 80 14.73 -9.14 -6.72
CA ASP A 80 14.94 -10.59 -6.55
C ASP A 80 13.99 -11.18 -5.50
N HIS A 81 13.77 -10.44 -4.41
CA HIS A 81 12.77 -10.72 -3.39
C HIS A 81 11.38 -10.29 -3.85
N SER A 82 10.37 -11.07 -3.47
CA SER A 82 8.97 -10.72 -3.72
C SER A 82 8.53 -9.55 -2.85
N VAL A 83 7.49 -8.84 -3.31
CA VAL A 83 6.88 -7.74 -2.55
C VAL A 83 6.46 -8.22 -1.16
N GLU A 84 5.73 -9.33 -1.08
CA GLU A 84 5.21 -9.88 0.17
C GLU A 84 6.33 -10.20 1.18
N GLN A 85 7.45 -10.79 0.73
CA GLN A 85 8.57 -11.12 1.60
C GLN A 85 9.19 -9.87 2.21
N GLU A 86 9.44 -8.84 1.39
CA GLU A 86 10.05 -7.61 1.86
C GLU A 86 9.12 -6.83 2.79
N ILE A 87 7.80 -6.79 2.50
CA ILE A 87 6.82 -6.19 3.41
C ILE A 87 6.83 -6.92 4.76
N LYS A 88 6.73 -8.25 4.77
CA LYS A 88 6.70 -9.05 6.01
C LYS A 88 7.93 -8.81 6.90
N ALA A 89 9.10 -8.59 6.30
CA ALA A 89 10.34 -8.29 7.03
C ALA A 89 10.33 -6.90 7.69
N ALA A 90 9.54 -5.94 7.18
CA ALA A 90 9.43 -4.59 7.72
C ALA A 90 8.35 -4.44 8.82
N LEU A 91 7.46 -5.42 8.97
CA LEU A 91 6.40 -5.41 9.98
C LEU A 91 6.92 -5.80 11.36
N ALA A 92 6.17 -5.46 12.41
CA ALA A 92 6.48 -5.92 13.76
C ALA A 92 6.31 -7.44 13.89
N SER A 93 5.32 -7.99 13.20
CA SER A 93 5.09 -9.42 13.06
C SER A 93 4.71 -9.75 11.61
N PRO A 94 5.23 -10.85 11.02
CA PRO A 94 4.78 -11.31 9.70
C PRO A 94 3.28 -11.60 9.63
N ALA A 95 2.62 -11.82 10.77
CA ALA A 95 1.17 -12.03 10.88
C ALA A 95 0.34 -10.74 10.68
N ASP A 96 0.97 -9.56 10.76
CA ASP A 96 0.32 -8.29 10.44
C ASP A 96 0.13 -8.08 8.93
N PHE A 97 0.72 -8.95 8.10
CA PHE A 97 0.43 -9.05 6.68
C PHE A 97 -0.84 -9.87 6.45
N LEU A 98 -1.89 -9.23 5.95
CA LEU A 98 -3.18 -9.87 5.69
C LEU A 98 -3.29 -10.17 4.18
N PRO A 99 -3.12 -11.42 3.73
CA PRO A 99 -3.08 -11.74 2.29
C PRO A 99 -4.45 -11.65 1.59
N GLY A 100 -5.53 -11.66 2.37
CA GLY A 100 -6.89 -11.70 1.86
C GLY A 100 -7.25 -13.01 1.15
N PRO A 101 -8.34 -13.02 0.36
CA PRO A 101 -8.77 -14.20 -0.36
C PRO A 101 -7.69 -14.69 -1.34
N TRP A 102 -7.41 -15.99 -1.31
CA TRP A 102 -6.35 -16.60 -2.13
C TRP A 102 -6.60 -16.45 -3.64
N LEU A 103 -7.86 -16.58 -4.08
CA LEU A 103 -8.22 -16.44 -5.49
C LEU A 103 -8.38 -14.94 -5.85
N PRO A 104 -7.54 -14.38 -6.74
CA PRO A 104 -7.69 -13.00 -7.19
C PRO A 104 -8.96 -12.87 -8.04
N ARG A 105 -9.94 -12.12 -7.53
CA ARG A 105 -11.14 -11.74 -8.28
C ARG A 105 -11.18 -10.23 -8.41
N ARG A 106 -11.27 -9.74 -9.64
CA ARG A 106 -11.36 -8.31 -9.91
C ARG A 106 -12.70 -7.75 -9.42
N ASP A 107 -12.62 -6.62 -8.74
CA ASP A 107 -13.75 -5.84 -8.29
C ASP A 107 -14.32 -4.94 -9.39
N SER A 108 -15.50 -4.40 -9.11
CA SER A 108 -16.17 -3.42 -9.98
C SER A 108 -17.21 -2.63 -9.21
N ALA A 109 -17.88 -1.70 -9.90
CA ALA A 109 -19.05 -0.99 -9.37
C ALA A 109 -20.18 -1.94 -8.97
N GLN A 110 -20.40 -3.02 -9.73
CA GLN A 110 -21.44 -4.01 -9.43
C GLN A 110 -21.01 -5.03 -8.37
N HIS A 111 -19.70 -5.26 -8.23
CA HIS A 111 -19.14 -6.27 -7.34
C HIS A 111 -17.98 -5.72 -6.49
N PRO A 112 -18.21 -4.69 -5.64
CA PRO A 112 -17.16 -4.10 -4.82
C PRO A 112 -16.62 -5.07 -3.75
N GLU A 113 -17.42 -6.05 -3.34
CA GLU A 113 -17.07 -7.06 -2.33
C GLU A 113 -15.93 -7.99 -2.75
N ARG A 114 -15.65 -8.09 -4.06
CA ARG A 114 -14.53 -8.88 -4.59
C ARG A 114 -13.17 -8.25 -4.28
N GLY A 115 -13.15 -6.93 -4.12
CA GLY A 115 -11.94 -6.18 -3.82
C GLY A 115 -11.51 -6.43 -2.39
N PHE A 116 -10.21 -6.54 -2.18
CA PHE A 116 -9.63 -6.70 -0.84
C PHE A 116 -8.70 -5.55 -0.50
N VAL A 117 -8.99 -4.89 0.60
CA VAL A 117 -8.22 -3.76 1.13
C VAL A 117 -8.04 -3.94 2.62
N VAL A 118 -6.93 -3.43 3.14
CA VAL A 118 -6.64 -3.39 4.57
C VAL A 118 -6.52 -1.94 4.98
N ARG A 119 -7.40 -1.53 5.88
CA ARG A 119 -7.33 -0.25 6.57
C ARG A 119 -6.83 -0.47 7.99
N ASP A 120 -5.76 0.21 8.35
CA ASP A 120 -5.28 0.33 9.72
C ASP A 120 -5.10 1.81 10.03
N ARG A 121 -5.95 2.36 10.91
CA ARG A 121 -6.01 3.80 11.23
C ARG A 121 -6.18 4.66 9.96
N ASN A 122 -5.17 5.46 9.64
CA ASN A 122 -5.06 6.35 8.48
C ASN A 122 -4.26 5.76 7.31
N LEU A 123 -3.87 4.49 7.38
CA LEU A 123 -3.21 3.77 6.29
C LEU A 123 -4.21 2.84 5.59
N LEU A 124 -4.26 2.92 4.26
CA LEU A 124 -5.04 2.03 3.42
C LEU A 124 -4.14 1.30 2.42
N THR A 125 -4.25 -0.02 2.34
CA THR A 125 -3.45 -0.83 1.40
C THR A 125 -4.29 -1.82 0.60
N ALA A 126 -3.84 -2.15 -0.61
CA ALA A 126 -4.52 -3.09 -1.52
C ALA A 126 -3.51 -3.93 -2.31
N ARG A 127 -3.92 -5.10 -2.82
CA ARG A 127 -2.97 -6.10 -3.34
C ARG A 127 -2.57 -5.89 -4.78
N TRP A 128 -3.49 -5.49 -5.65
CA TRP A 128 -3.28 -5.50 -7.10
C TRP A 128 -4.32 -4.61 -7.81
N PRO A 129 -4.18 -4.36 -9.13
CA PRO A 129 -5.11 -3.50 -9.87
C PRO A 129 -6.59 -3.91 -9.82
N GLY A 130 -6.88 -5.19 -9.56
CA GLY A 130 -8.24 -5.68 -9.42
C GLY A 130 -8.90 -5.43 -8.07
N ASP A 131 -8.21 -4.82 -7.10
CA ASP A 131 -8.80 -4.33 -5.85
C ASP A 131 -9.06 -2.79 -5.91
N CYS A 132 -8.76 -2.14 -7.04
CA CYS A 132 -8.69 -0.68 -7.13
C CYS A 132 -10.06 0.02 -7.03
N HIS A 133 -11.17 -0.62 -7.43
CA HIS A 133 -12.48 0.02 -7.34
C HIS A 133 -12.89 0.22 -5.88
N ARG A 134 -12.80 -0.84 -5.06
CA ARG A 134 -13.04 -0.78 -3.63
C ARG A 134 -12.02 0.13 -2.94
N PHE A 135 -10.74 0.00 -3.29
CA PHE A 135 -9.67 0.85 -2.75
C PHE A 135 -9.92 2.34 -2.96
N ALA A 136 -10.32 2.75 -4.17
CA ALA A 136 -10.61 4.15 -4.45
C ALA A 136 -11.79 4.68 -3.61
N ASN A 137 -12.86 3.88 -3.46
CA ASN A 137 -14.02 4.25 -2.65
C ASN A 137 -13.68 4.36 -1.16
N GLU A 138 -12.94 3.41 -0.60
CA GLU A 138 -12.50 3.47 0.79
C GLU A 138 -11.50 4.61 1.03
N TRP A 139 -10.65 4.93 0.05
CA TRP A 139 -9.74 6.06 0.11
C TRP A 139 -10.48 7.39 0.15
N ALA A 140 -11.47 7.59 -0.74
CA ALA A 140 -12.31 8.78 -0.74
C ALA A 140 -13.03 8.95 0.61
N SER A 141 -13.56 7.86 1.18
CA SER A 141 -14.19 7.88 2.51
C SER A 141 -13.20 8.24 3.62
N LEU A 142 -11.98 7.70 3.58
CA LEU A 142 -10.93 8.00 4.55
C LEU A 142 -10.51 9.49 4.48
N LEU A 143 -10.35 10.03 3.27
CA LEU A 143 -10.03 11.44 3.06
C LEU A 143 -11.16 12.36 3.54
N GLN A 144 -12.43 12.02 3.28
CA GLN A 144 -13.56 12.80 3.76
C GLN A 144 -13.57 12.84 5.30
N LYS A 145 -13.44 11.68 5.95
CA LYS A 145 -13.36 11.60 7.42
C LYS A 145 -12.19 12.40 7.99
N ALA A 146 -11.03 12.37 7.34
CA ALA A 146 -9.88 13.16 7.77
C ALA A 146 -10.13 14.66 7.64
N ARG A 147 -10.79 15.11 6.57
CA ARG A 147 -11.20 16.52 6.40
C ARG A 147 -12.21 16.97 7.44
N ASP A 148 -13.20 16.12 7.73
CA ASP A 148 -14.25 16.45 8.72
C ASP A 148 -13.69 16.48 10.16
N ALA A 149 -12.64 15.71 10.43
CA ALA A 149 -11.96 15.69 11.72
C ALA A 149 -10.97 16.86 11.92
N GLN A 150 -10.57 17.55 10.85
CA GLN A 150 -9.80 18.78 10.98
C GLN A 150 -10.73 19.89 11.50
N PRO A 151 -10.37 20.59 12.60
CA PRO A 151 -11.10 21.79 13.00
C PRO A 151 -11.18 22.72 11.78
N GLN A 152 -12.35 23.30 11.51
CA GLN A 152 -12.54 24.30 10.45
C GLN A 152 -11.64 25.52 10.71
N ALA A 153 -10.37 25.42 10.37
CA ALA A 153 -9.46 26.54 10.35
C ALA A 153 -9.78 27.34 9.09
N GLN A 154 -10.28 28.56 9.32
CA GLN A 154 -10.51 29.64 8.34
C GLN A 154 -11.80 29.56 7.50
N GLN A 155 -12.94 29.79 8.15
CA GLN A 155 -13.99 30.70 7.62
C GLN A 155 -13.92 32.11 8.24
N ALA A 156 -12.91 32.39 9.07
CA ALA A 156 -12.67 33.68 9.70
C ALA A 156 -11.46 34.37 9.06
N GLU A 157 -11.65 34.90 7.85
CA GLU A 157 -10.92 36.03 7.28
C GLU A 157 -11.77 36.51 6.09
N ARG A 158 -12.90 37.15 6.44
CA ARG A 158 -13.60 38.11 5.61
C ARG A 158 -13.10 39.50 5.97
#